data_AF-A0A534PL65-F1
#
_entry.id   AF-A0A534PL65-F1
#
_cell.length_a   1.000
_cell.length_b   1.000
_cell.length_c   1.000
_cell.angle_alpha   90.00
_cell.angle_beta   90.00
_cell.angle_gamma   90.00
#
_symmetry.space_group_name_H-M   'P 1'
#
loop_
_entity.id
_entity.type
_entity.pdbx_description
1 polymer ?
#
loop_
_entity_poly.entity_id
_entity_poly.type
_entity_poly.pdbx_seq_one_letter_code
_entity_poly.pdbx_strand_id
1 'polypeptide(L)'
;MFKLYMKHPLEKKPDEPLEARKEPPVVARLVVEIRSDGTHIIARGMAEEEGERVQIEAEGRSPLEFALALIKALREVPSLTRTFARGFLPGRKK
;
A
#
# COMPACT_ATOMS: atom_id res chain seq x y z
N MET A 1 -9.24 -29.61 22.96
CA MET A 1 -8.13 -29.24 23.86
C MET A 1 -7.26 -28.22 23.14
N PHE A 2 -7.56 -26.92 23.29
CA PHE A 2 -6.76 -25.83 22.72
C PHE A 2 -6.50 -24.82 23.83
N LYS A 3 -5.28 -24.83 24.38
CA LYS A 3 -4.83 -23.94 25.45
C LYS A 3 -3.39 -23.51 25.13
N LEU A 4 -3.11 -22.21 25.29
CA LEU A 4 -1.83 -21.50 25.10
C LEU A 4 -1.46 -21.29 23.62
N TYR A 5 -1.22 -20.09 23.11
CA TYR A 5 -0.35 -19.04 23.65
C TYR A 5 -0.87 -17.63 23.29
N MET A 6 -1.29 -16.84 24.28
CA MET A 6 -1.27 -15.37 24.22
C MET A 6 -1.00 -14.82 25.63
N LYS A 7 0.20 -15.06 26.14
CA LYS A 7 0.66 -14.55 27.45
C LYS A 7 1.99 -13.80 27.34
N HIS A 8 2.16 -12.96 26.33
CA HIS A 8 3.15 -11.89 26.39
C HIS A 8 2.41 -10.55 26.31
N PRO A 9 2.23 -9.83 27.43
CA PRO A 9 1.87 -8.43 27.34
C PRO A 9 2.96 -7.77 26.49
N LEU A 10 2.54 -7.11 25.41
CA LEU A 10 3.45 -6.36 24.54
C LEU A 10 4.13 -5.32 25.42
N GLU A 11 5.41 -5.52 25.75
CA GLU A 11 6.18 -4.55 26.50
C GLU A 11 6.16 -3.24 25.71
N LYS A 12 5.59 -2.20 26.32
CA LYS A 12 5.56 -0.86 25.75
C LYS A 12 7.01 -0.37 25.69
N LYS A 13 7.60 -0.39 24.49
CA LYS A 13 8.90 0.23 24.24
C LYS A 13 8.83 1.70 24.71
N PRO A 14 9.90 2.22 25.34
CA PRO A 14 9.95 3.62 25.72
C PRO A 14 9.68 4.49 24.49
N ASP A 15 8.86 5.52 24.69
CA ASP A 15 8.50 6.52 23.70
C ASP A 15 9.74 7.39 23.39
N GLU A 16 10.77 6.80 22.75
CA GLU A 16 11.89 7.55 22.17
C GLU A 16 11.28 8.46 21.09
N PRO A 17 11.54 9.78 21.13
CA PRO A 17 11.10 10.67 20.07
C PRO A 17 11.72 10.18 18.77
N LEU A 18 10.89 9.62 17.89
CA LEU A 18 11.28 9.34 16.52
C LEU A 18 11.74 10.67 15.94
N GLU A 19 13.06 10.87 15.82
CA GLU A 19 13.58 12.05 15.14
C GLU A 19 12.85 12.15 13.82
N ALA A 20 12.16 13.28 13.62
CA ALA A 20 11.36 13.53 12.43
C ALA A 20 12.32 13.60 11.25
N ARG A 21 12.61 12.42 10.67
CA ARG A 21 13.32 12.32 9.41
C ARG A 21 12.55 13.19 8.44
N LYS A 22 13.24 14.12 7.77
CA LYS A 22 12.64 14.88 6.68
C LYS A 22 12.28 13.91 5.56
N GLU A 23 11.04 13.41 5.60
CA GLU A 23 10.48 12.62 4.53
C GLU A 23 10.27 13.50 3.30
N PRO A 24 10.41 12.95 2.08
CA PRO A 24 10.00 13.65 0.87
C PRO A 24 8.52 14.05 0.93
N PRO A 25 8.10 15.10 0.19
CA PRO A 25 6.70 15.48 0.14
C PRO A 25 5.83 14.34 -0.41
N VAL A 26 4.62 14.22 0.11
CA VAL A 26 3.61 13.29 -0.40
C VAL A 26 3.13 13.80 -1.76
N VAL A 27 3.43 13.05 -2.83
CA VAL A 27 3.02 13.39 -4.20
C VAL A 27 1.81 12.59 -4.68
N ALA A 28 1.53 11.45 -4.05
CA ALA A 28 0.37 10.61 -4.32
C ALA A 28 -0.08 9.88 -3.04
N ARG A 29 -1.36 9.52 -2.96
CA ARG A 29 -1.96 8.76 -1.86
C ARG A 29 -2.85 7.65 -2.39
N LEU A 30 -2.67 6.43 -1.90
CA LEU A 30 -3.53 5.29 -2.18
C LEU A 30 -4.22 4.85 -0.87
N VAL A 31 -5.54 4.75 -0.88
CA VAL A 31 -6.33 4.20 0.23
C VAL A 31 -7.22 3.11 -0.32
N VAL A 32 -7.06 1.89 0.19
CA VAL A 32 -7.90 0.74 -0.18
C VAL A 32 -8.34 0.00 1.07
N GLU A 33 -9.61 -0.38 1.11
CA GLU A 33 -10.13 -1.36 2.05
C GLU A 33 -9.92 -2.75 1.46
N ILE A 34 -9.32 -3.67 2.23
CA ILE A 34 -9.13 -5.07 1.83
C ILE A 34 -9.99 -5.95 2.72
N ARG A 35 -10.85 -6.77 2.10
CA ARG A 35 -11.72 -7.74 2.78
C ARG A 35 -11.33 -9.14 2.31
N SER A 36 -11.19 -10.06 3.26
CA SER A 36 -10.85 -11.45 2.96
C SER A 36 -11.62 -12.40 3.89
N ASP A 37 -12.14 -13.48 3.32
CA ASP A 37 -12.73 -14.60 4.05
C ASP A 37 -11.82 -15.85 4.06
N GLY A 38 -10.60 -15.73 3.52
CA GLY A 38 -9.64 -16.83 3.37
C GLY A 38 -9.72 -17.58 2.05
N THR A 39 -10.81 -17.43 1.29
CA THR A 39 -11.00 -18.03 -0.06
C THR A 39 -11.16 -16.99 -1.15
N HIS A 40 -11.55 -15.77 -0.77
CA HIS A 40 -11.73 -14.65 -1.67
C HIS A 40 -11.20 -13.39 -1.00
N ILE A 41 -10.54 -12.55 -1.80
CA ILE A 41 -9.96 -11.28 -1.39
C ILE A 41 -10.45 -10.22 -2.35
N ILE A 42 -11.00 -9.13 -1.81
CA ILE A 42 -11.45 -7.96 -2.57
C ILE A 42 -10.79 -6.73 -1.96
N ALA A 43 -10.29 -5.83 -2.80
CA ALA A 43 -9.90 -4.50 -2.40
C ALA A 43 -10.62 -3.41 -3.19
N ARG A 44 -11.08 -2.38 -2.49
CA ARG A 44 -11.77 -1.23 -3.08
C ARG A 44 -11.30 0.06 -2.44
N GLY A 45 -11.09 1.08 -3.25
CA GLY A 45 -10.72 2.40 -2.74
C GLY A 45 -10.37 3.39 -3.83
N MET A 46 -9.42 4.28 -3.52
CA MET A 46 -9.03 5.37 -4.41
C MET A 46 -7.54 5.68 -4.33
N ALA A 47 -7.01 6.14 -5.46
CA ALA A 47 -5.73 6.82 -5.55
C ALA A 47 -5.96 8.31 -5.83
N GLU A 48 -5.15 9.17 -5.21
CA GLU A 48 -5.13 10.61 -5.44
C GLU A 48 -3.70 11.06 -5.79
N GLU A 49 -3.54 11.80 -6.90
CA GLU A 49 -2.27 12.40 -7.31
C GLU A 49 -2.54 13.73 -8.01
N GLU A 50 -1.81 14.80 -7.63
CA GLU A 50 -1.93 16.14 -8.22
C GLU A 50 -3.39 16.68 -8.27
N GLY A 51 -4.28 16.20 -7.38
CA GLY A 51 -5.70 16.58 -7.33
C GLY A 51 -6.63 15.70 -8.17
N GLU A 52 -6.10 14.76 -8.96
CA GLU A 52 -6.89 13.76 -9.68
C GLU A 52 -7.17 12.55 -8.79
N ARG A 53 -8.42 12.10 -8.75
CA ARG A 53 -8.86 10.92 -8.00
C ARG A 53 -9.30 9.80 -8.94
N VAL A 54 -8.77 8.61 -8.74
CA VAL A 54 -9.09 7.42 -9.54
C VAL A 54 -9.51 6.28 -8.61
N GLN A 55 -10.62 5.61 -8.95
CA GLN A 55 -11.09 4.44 -8.21
C GLN A 55 -10.20 3.23 -8.51
N ILE A 56 -9.95 2.43 -7.46
CA ILE A 56 -9.16 1.20 -7.55
C ILE A 56 -10.02 0.04 -7.06
N GLU A 57 -10.11 -1.00 -7.89
CA GLU A 57 -10.73 -2.27 -7.52
C GLU A 57 -9.83 -3.43 -7.95
N ALA A 58 -9.67 -4.41 -7.07
CA ALA A 58 -8.91 -5.63 -7.34
C ALA A 58 -9.51 -6.80 -6.57
N GLU A 59 -9.53 -7.98 -7.17
CA GLU A 59 -10.02 -9.20 -6.56
C GLU A 59 -9.10 -10.40 -6.85
N GLY A 60 -9.16 -11.42 -6.00
CA GLY A 60 -8.45 -12.67 -6.21
C GLY A 60 -8.95 -13.78 -5.30
N ARG A 61 -8.60 -15.04 -5.62
CA ARG A 61 -8.89 -16.23 -4.82
C ARG A 61 -7.69 -16.70 -4.00
N SER A 62 -6.55 -16.05 -4.17
CA SER A 62 -5.34 -16.27 -3.38
C SER A 62 -4.60 -14.95 -3.15
N PRO A 63 -3.74 -14.85 -2.12
CA PRO A 63 -2.94 -13.64 -1.86
C PRO A 63 -2.07 -13.22 -3.05
N LEU A 64 -1.50 -14.19 -3.78
CA LEU A 64 -0.65 -13.89 -4.94
C LEU A 64 -1.46 -13.36 -6.12
N GLU A 65 -2.59 -14.00 -6.43
CA GLU A 65 -3.50 -13.55 -7.49
C GLU A 65 -4.01 -12.13 -7.21
N PHE A 66 -4.44 -11.88 -5.97
CA PHE A 66 -4.88 -10.56 -5.52
C PHE A 66 -3.77 -9.50 -5.67
N ALA A 67 -2.53 -9.80 -5.29
CA ALA A 67 -1.41 -8.88 -5.45
C ALA A 67 -1.16 -8.53 -6.93
N LEU A 68 -1.22 -9.52 -7.82
CA LEU A 68 -1.09 -9.29 -9.26
C LEU A 68 -2.25 -8.43 -9.82
N ALA A 69 -3.49 -8.71 -9.38
CA ALA A 69 -4.66 -7.92 -9.75
C ALA A 69 -4.54 -6.47 -9.28
N LEU A 70 -4.07 -6.23 -8.05
CA LEU A 70 -3.86 -4.89 -7.52
C LEU A 70 -2.77 -4.13 -8.28
N ILE A 71 -1.65 -4.78 -8.59
CA ILE A 71 -0.59 -4.18 -9.44
C ILE A 71 -1.16 -3.79 -10.79
N LYS A 72 -1.99 -4.64 -11.41
CA LYS A 72 -2.64 -4.33 -12.67
C LYS A 72 -3.55 -3.11 -12.55
N ALA A 73 -4.42 -3.06 -11.53
CA ALA A 73 -5.31 -1.93 -11.29
C ALA A 73 -4.54 -0.61 -11.09
N LEU A 74 -3.40 -0.65 -10.38
CA LEU A 74 -2.56 0.54 -10.18
C LEU A 74 -1.86 1.01 -11.47
N ARG A 75 -1.50 0.10 -12.39
CA ARG A 75 -0.90 0.47 -13.70
C ARG A 75 -1.89 1.16 -14.62
N GLU A 76 -3.19 0.92 -14.43
CA GLU A 76 -4.25 1.57 -15.20
C GLU A 76 -4.50 3.02 -14.74
N VAL A 77 -3.86 3.47 -13.65
CA VAL A 77 -3.91 4.85 -13.17
C VAL A 77 -2.81 5.70 -13.85
N PRO A 78 -3.17 6.59 -14.79
CA PRO A 78 -2.18 7.29 -15.62
C PRO A 78 -1.31 8.27 -14.82
N SER A 79 -1.86 8.87 -13.75
CA SER A 79 -1.13 9.76 -12.86
C SER A 79 -0.02 9.00 -12.14
N LEU A 80 -0.35 7.89 -11.46
CA LEU A 80 0.60 7.11 -10.64
C LEU A 80 1.79 6.59 -11.44
N THR A 81 1.57 6.14 -12.67
CA THR A 81 2.65 5.62 -13.52
C THR A 81 3.73 6.67 -13.83
N ARG A 82 3.38 7.95 -13.92
CA ARG A 82 4.34 9.06 -14.17
C ARG A 82 5.25 9.30 -12.97
N THR A 83 4.72 9.20 -11.77
CA THR A 83 5.48 9.35 -10.52
C THR A 83 6.42 8.16 -10.28
N PHE A 84 5.96 6.93 -10.50
CA PHE A 84 6.84 5.75 -10.42
C PHE A 84 7.97 5.81 -11.47
N ALA A 85 7.67 6.19 -12.72
CA ALA A 85 8.69 6.29 -13.76
C ALA A 85 9.80 7.30 -13.43
N ARG A 86 9.47 8.42 -12.76
CA ARG A 86 10.46 9.42 -12.32
C ARG A 86 11.40 8.90 -11.23
N GLY A 87 10.92 8.05 -10.33
CA GLY A 87 11.74 7.48 -9.24
C GLY A 87 12.75 6.42 -9.71
N PHE A 88 12.50 5.78 -10.85
CA PHE A 88 13.36 4.72 -11.41
C PHE A 88 14.29 5.18 -12.54
N LEU A 89 14.23 6.45 -12.96
CA LEU A 89 15.16 6.99 -13.94
C LEU A 89 16.54 7.20 -13.29
N PRO A 90 17.60 6.51 -13.74
CA PRO A 90 18.95 6.76 -13.25
C PRO A 90 19.29 8.23 -13.52
N GLY A 91 19.65 8.94 -12.46
CA GLY A 91 19.98 10.36 -12.51
C GLY A 91 20.93 10.65 -13.66
N ARG A 92 20.46 11.45 -14.62
CA ARG A 92 21.27 11.95 -15.73
C ARG A 92 22.38 12.80 -15.12
N LYS A 93 23.57 12.22 -14.94
CA LYS A 93 24.78 12.96 -14.58
C LYS A 93 24.94 14.09 -15.61
N LYS A 94 24.88 15.33 -15.13
CA LYS A 94 25.46 16.47 -15.86
C LYS A 94 26.96 16.42 -15.72
#